data_AF-A0A6C0D1K1-F1
#
_entry.id   AF-A0A6C0D1K1-F1
#
_cell.length_a   1.000
_cell.length_b   1.000
_cell.length_c   1.000
_cell.angle_alpha   90.00
_cell.angle_beta   90.00
_cell.angle_gamma   90.00
#
_symmetry.space_group_name_H-M   'P 1'
#
loop_
_entity.id
_entity.type
_entity.pdbx_description
1 polymer ?
#
loop_
_entity_poly.entity_id
_entity_poly.type
_entity_poly.pdbx_seq_one_letter_code
_entity_poly.pdbx_strand_id
1 'polypeptide(L)'
;MIRLGDKFRLFQNNTKIYRKILDQYKNNIIGIDHIAFRSLYKNSNRFDNNFIIQKEEYNFQEYNVKANWYKNRDDNKLFNRIFNSYYLPDDWNRLSMIMSLENYNFGDLYTYSDYQHIHKENQYVAWTMIHRNSINHVALEVDNIEKLVEKMSKDGYTFNTSNNEILNVSSDKKLIQASTTSCQFKYYFKDGYHDVPYTFVEFVQRIDGREGFAESNANKIMHTTKK
;
A
#
# COMPACT_ATOMS: atom_id res chain seq x y z
N MET A 1 20.42 -1.14 -5.21
CA MET A 1 19.11 -0.81 -4.60
C MET A 1 18.46 0.26 -5.47
N ILE A 2 17.22 0.05 -5.93
CA ILE A 2 16.50 1.03 -6.77
C ILE A 2 16.17 2.25 -5.90
N ARG A 3 16.46 3.47 -6.40
CA ARG A 3 16.19 4.71 -5.66
C ARG A 3 14.69 4.92 -5.52
N LEU A 4 14.28 5.59 -4.44
CA LEU A 4 12.86 5.79 -4.13
C LEU A 4 12.12 6.57 -5.24
N GLY A 5 12.78 7.56 -5.85
CA GLY A 5 12.24 8.30 -6.99
C GLY A 5 11.97 7.42 -8.22
N ASP A 6 12.85 6.45 -8.50
CA ASP A 6 12.66 5.51 -9.62
C ASP A 6 11.47 4.58 -9.36
N LYS A 7 11.32 4.09 -8.13
CA LYS A 7 10.15 3.30 -7.73
C LYS A 7 8.86 4.10 -7.88
N PHE A 8 8.87 5.36 -7.50
CA PHE A 8 7.72 6.24 -7.66
C PHE A 8 7.38 6.49 -9.13
N ARG A 9 8.38 6.76 -9.97
CA ARG A 9 8.17 6.90 -11.42
C ARG A 9 7.62 5.63 -12.06
N LEU A 10 8.12 4.46 -11.66
CA LEU A 10 7.59 3.16 -12.11
C LEU A 10 6.12 2.98 -11.70
N PHE A 11 5.78 3.31 -10.45
CA PHE A 11 4.39 3.33 -9.99
C PHE A 11 3.53 4.24 -10.87
N GLN A 12 3.96 5.48 -11.09
CA GLN A 12 3.23 6.44 -11.91
C GLN A 12 3.00 5.93 -13.34
N ASN A 13 3.98 5.24 -13.93
CA ASN A 13 3.90 4.68 -15.29
C ASN A 13 3.04 3.42 -15.39
N ASN A 14 2.98 2.61 -14.33
CA ASN A 14 2.24 1.34 -14.34
C ASN A 14 0.81 1.47 -13.80
N THR A 15 0.52 2.50 -13.00
CA THR A 15 -0.77 2.66 -12.34
C THR A 15 -1.69 3.60 -13.12
N LYS A 16 -2.43 3.06 -14.09
CA LYS A 16 -3.38 3.83 -14.93
C LYS A 16 -4.42 4.61 -14.13
N ILE A 17 -4.98 4.01 -13.07
CA ILE A 17 -6.00 4.64 -12.22
C ILE A 17 -5.47 5.89 -11.53
N TYR A 18 -4.22 5.85 -11.06
CA TYR A 18 -3.55 7.00 -10.44
C TYR A 18 -3.43 8.17 -11.42
N ARG A 19 -2.96 7.91 -12.65
CA ARG A 19 -2.88 8.97 -13.68
C ARG A 19 -4.24 9.55 -14.01
N LYS A 20 -5.24 8.71 -14.21
CA LYS A 20 -6.61 9.16 -14.48
C LYS A 20 -7.17 10.04 -13.35
N ILE A 21 -6.92 9.66 -12.09
CA ILE A 21 -7.33 10.46 -10.92
C ILE A 21 -6.64 11.81 -10.92
N LEU A 22 -5.31 11.85 -11.17
CA LEU A 22 -4.60 13.12 -11.27
C LEU A 22 -5.14 13.99 -12.40
N ASP A 23 -5.39 13.43 -13.58
CA ASP A 23 -5.88 14.19 -14.72
C ASP A 23 -7.28 14.80 -14.47
N GLN A 24 -8.15 14.09 -13.76
CA GLN A 24 -9.55 14.50 -13.53
C GLN A 24 -9.75 15.34 -12.27
N TYR A 25 -8.96 15.11 -11.21
CA TYR A 25 -9.19 15.67 -9.87
C TYR A 25 -7.99 16.43 -9.32
N LYS A 26 -7.03 16.83 -10.15
CA LYS A 26 -5.83 17.59 -9.73
C LYS A 26 -6.16 18.74 -8.79
N ASN A 27 -7.22 19.49 -9.09
CA ASN A 27 -7.61 20.68 -8.32
C ASN A 27 -8.18 20.36 -6.92
N ASN A 28 -8.45 19.09 -6.64
CA ASN A 28 -8.90 18.60 -5.33
C ASN A 28 -7.76 17.98 -4.52
N ILE A 29 -6.55 17.88 -5.09
CA ILE A 29 -5.39 17.21 -4.50
C ILE A 29 -4.38 18.27 -4.10
N ILE A 30 -4.05 18.29 -2.82
CA ILE A 30 -3.08 19.21 -2.21
C ILE A 30 -1.65 18.71 -2.44
N GLY A 31 -1.47 17.39 -2.42
CA GLY A 31 -0.16 16.75 -2.56
C GLY A 31 -0.23 15.26 -2.32
N ILE A 32 0.92 14.66 -2.02
CA ILE A 32 1.03 13.25 -1.69
C ILE A 32 1.28 13.11 -0.19
N ASP A 33 0.30 12.56 0.52
CA ASP A 33 0.37 12.35 1.96
C ASP A 33 1.44 11.32 2.32
N HIS A 34 1.38 10.16 1.68
CA HIS A 34 2.34 9.10 1.90
C HIS A 34 2.40 8.12 0.74
N ILE A 35 3.46 7.33 0.74
CA ILE A 35 3.56 6.09 -0.02
C ILE A 35 3.70 4.93 0.96
N ALA A 36 3.19 3.77 0.58
CA ALA A 36 3.26 2.58 1.42
C ALA A 36 4.05 1.45 0.77
N PHE A 37 4.78 0.71 1.60
CA PHE A 37 5.49 -0.50 1.20
C PHE A 37 5.09 -1.68 2.08
N ARG A 38 5.14 -2.87 1.47
CA ARG A 38 5.12 -4.16 2.16
C ARG A 38 6.50 -4.82 2.05
N SER A 39 6.83 -5.70 2.98
CA SER A 39 8.10 -6.45 3.00
C SER A 39 7.92 -7.80 3.67
N LEU A 40 8.73 -8.79 3.27
CA LEU A 40 8.68 -10.15 3.81
C LEU A 40 9.49 -10.32 5.11
N TYR A 41 10.32 -9.33 5.46
CA TYR A 41 11.07 -9.30 6.70
C TYR A 41 11.43 -7.86 7.11
N LYS A 42 11.86 -7.68 8.35
CA LYS A 42 12.26 -6.37 8.88
C LYS A 42 13.50 -5.85 8.13
N ASN A 43 13.52 -4.56 7.84
CA ASN A 43 14.63 -3.85 7.17
C ASN A 43 14.87 -4.22 5.68
N SER A 44 13.91 -4.84 4.99
CA SER A 44 14.03 -5.07 3.52
C SER A 44 14.06 -3.76 2.73
N ASN A 45 13.35 -2.72 3.21
CA ASN A 45 13.39 -1.39 2.63
C ASN A 45 14.37 -0.50 3.39
N ARG A 46 15.14 0.29 2.64
CA ARG A 46 15.96 1.39 3.17
C ARG A 46 15.55 2.66 2.46
N PHE A 47 15.46 3.74 3.21
CA PHE A 47 15.07 5.07 2.72
C PHE A 47 16.20 6.05 2.97
N ASP A 48 16.20 7.14 2.20
CA ASP A 48 17.20 8.19 2.30
C ASP A 48 17.16 8.88 3.67
N ASN A 49 18.27 9.53 4.06
CA ASN A 49 18.45 10.08 5.42
C ASN A 49 17.47 11.22 5.79
N ASN A 50 16.78 11.81 4.80
CA ASN A 50 15.73 12.80 5.02
C ASN A 50 14.42 12.18 5.57
N PHE A 51 14.26 10.86 5.46
CA PHE A 51 13.16 10.11 6.06
C PHE A 51 13.52 9.65 7.47
N ILE A 52 12.96 10.33 8.47
CA ILE A 52 13.22 10.03 9.88
C ILE A 52 12.16 9.07 10.40
N ILE A 53 12.58 7.88 10.84
CA ILE A 53 11.69 6.91 11.48
C ILE A 53 11.05 7.52 12.74
N GLN A 54 9.77 7.25 12.93
CA GLN A 54 8.99 7.71 14.07
C GLN A 54 8.85 6.59 15.10
N LYS A 55 8.53 6.94 16.35
CA LYS A 55 8.55 5.99 17.48
C LYS A 55 7.35 5.04 17.45
N GLU A 56 6.26 5.42 16.80
CA GLU A 56 5.05 4.62 16.74
C GLU A 56 5.28 3.36 15.88
N GLU A 57 4.93 2.22 16.45
CA GLU A 57 4.81 0.95 15.75
C GLU A 57 3.34 0.53 15.74
N TYR A 58 2.94 -0.16 14.67
CA TYR A 58 1.59 -0.69 14.49
C TYR A 58 1.66 -2.21 14.35
N ASN A 59 0.66 -2.91 14.89
CA ASN A 59 0.60 -4.36 14.87
C ASN A 59 -0.70 -4.87 14.21
N PHE A 60 -0.55 -5.73 13.22
CA PHE A 60 -1.66 -6.32 12.47
C PHE A 60 -1.61 -7.84 12.64
N GLN A 61 -2.27 -8.32 13.69
CA GLN A 61 -2.23 -9.73 14.11
C GLN A 61 -2.76 -10.69 13.03
N GLU A 62 -3.81 -10.31 12.28
CA GLU A 62 -4.41 -11.17 11.24
C GLU A 62 -3.38 -11.65 10.21
N TYR A 63 -2.37 -10.83 9.91
CA TYR A 63 -1.34 -11.15 8.92
C TYR A 63 0.04 -11.39 9.53
N ASN A 64 0.17 -11.36 10.85
CA ASN A 64 1.44 -11.32 11.58
C ASN A 64 2.42 -10.25 11.01
N VAL A 65 1.92 -9.02 10.89
CA VAL A 65 2.64 -7.89 10.30
C VAL A 65 2.85 -6.81 11.35
N LYS A 66 4.05 -6.22 11.34
CA LYS A 66 4.33 -4.95 12.03
C LYS A 66 4.55 -3.84 11.02
N ALA A 67 4.30 -2.61 11.43
CA ALA A 67 4.64 -1.45 10.62
C ALA A 67 5.25 -0.33 11.45
N ASN A 68 6.05 0.48 10.77
CA ASN A 68 6.56 1.75 11.24
C ASN A 68 6.32 2.80 10.15
N TRP A 69 6.60 4.06 10.47
CA TRP A 69 6.48 5.12 9.51
C TRP A 69 7.62 6.11 9.61
N TYR A 70 7.88 6.78 8.49
CA TYR A 70 8.96 7.75 8.35
C TYR A 70 8.37 9.10 7.96
N LYS A 71 8.86 10.16 8.58
CA LYS A 71 8.53 11.55 8.24
C LYS A 71 9.61 12.13 7.34
N ASN A 72 9.21 12.70 6.21
CA ASN A 72 10.12 13.42 5.33
C ASN A 72 10.39 14.83 5.88
N ARG A 73 11.67 15.14 6.11
CA ARG A 73 12.15 16.45 6.56
C ARG A 73 12.70 17.35 5.45
N ASP A 74 12.67 16.88 4.20
CA ASP A 74 13.06 17.69 3.06
C ASP A 74 11.98 18.74 2.75
N ASP A 75 12.40 19.98 2.52
CA ASP A 75 11.51 21.09 2.15
C ASP A 75 10.96 20.93 0.73
N ASN A 76 11.72 20.29 -0.17
CA ASN A 76 11.32 20.02 -1.57
C ASN A 76 10.79 18.59 -1.77
N LYS A 77 10.24 18.01 -0.70
CA LYS A 77 9.70 16.65 -0.70
C LYS A 77 8.58 16.46 -1.71
N LEU A 78 8.59 15.30 -2.37
CA LEU A 78 7.51 14.86 -3.24
C LEU A 78 6.31 14.29 -2.45
N PHE A 79 6.58 13.68 -1.30
CA PHE A 79 5.57 13.13 -0.40
C PHE A 79 6.00 13.28 1.05
N ASN A 80 5.02 13.42 1.92
CA ASN A 80 5.24 13.78 3.33
C ASN A 80 5.75 12.62 4.17
N ARG A 81 5.30 11.39 3.90
CA ARG A 81 5.55 10.23 4.78
C ARG A 81 5.77 8.94 3.99
N ILE A 82 6.39 7.97 4.64
CA ILE A 82 6.42 6.57 4.17
C ILE A 82 5.79 5.70 5.26
N PHE A 83 4.81 4.89 4.87
CA PHE A 83 4.32 3.80 5.71
C PHE A 83 5.02 2.51 5.29
N ASN A 84 5.68 1.83 6.21
CA ASN A 84 6.47 0.64 5.88
C ASN A 84 6.08 -0.50 6.81
N SER A 85 5.51 -1.54 6.21
CA SER A 85 5.13 -2.77 6.92
C SER A 85 6.03 -3.94 6.54
N TYR A 86 6.18 -4.88 7.46
CA TYR A 86 6.94 -6.10 7.27
C TYR A 86 6.28 -7.29 7.97
N TYR A 87 6.31 -8.43 7.29
CA TYR A 87 5.84 -9.71 7.81
C TYR A 87 6.83 -10.29 8.83
N LEU A 88 6.30 -11.04 9.80
CA LEU A 88 7.04 -11.82 10.77
C LEU A 88 6.79 -13.30 10.46
N PRO A 89 7.76 -14.05 9.91
CA PRO A 89 7.58 -15.47 9.62
C PRO A 89 7.27 -16.29 10.87
N ASP A 90 6.27 -17.16 10.76
CA ASP A 90 5.81 -18.02 11.87
C ASP A 90 6.72 -19.25 12.08
N ASP A 91 7.42 -19.69 11.04
CA ASP A 91 8.32 -20.85 11.07
C ASP A 91 9.51 -20.75 10.09
N TRP A 92 10.44 -21.70 10.21
CA TRP A 92 11.65 -21.78 9.38
C TRP A 92 11.38 -22.16 7.92
N ASN A 93 10.33 -22.94 7.64
CA ASN A 93 10.00 -23.35 6.27
C ASN A 93 9.52 -22.16 5.45
N ARG A 94 8.65 -21.32 6.03
CA ARG A 94 8.17 -20.08 5.44
C ARG A 94 9.32 -19.08 5.26
N LEU A 95 10.21 -18.96 6.24
CA LEU A 95 11.41 -18.16 6.11
C LEU A 95 12.31 -18.66 4.96
N SER A 96 12.56 -19.97 4.89
CA SER A 96 13.38 -20.59 3.84
C SER A 96 12.80 -20.35 2.44
N MET A 97 11.48 -20.50 2.29
CA MET A 97 10.79 -20.17 1.05
C MET A 97 10.99 -18.70 0.67
N ILE A 98 10.77 -17.78 1.61
CA ILE A 98 10.99 -16.34 1.41
C ILE A 98 12.42 -16.03 0.97
N MET A 99 13.41 -16.64 1.63
CA MET A 99 14.82 -16.45 1.31
C MET A 99 15.17 -16.99 -0.09
N SER A 100 14.58 -18.11 -0.50
CA SER A 100 14.79 -18.64 -1.86
C SER A 100 14.32 -17.65 -2.93
N LEU A 101 13.25 -16.92 -2.65
CA LEU A 101 12.69 -15.92 -3.56
C LEU A 101 13.57 -14.68 -3.69
N GLU A 102 14.60 -14.45 -2.87
CA GLU A 102 15.50 -13.31 -3.08
C GLU A 102 16.21 -13.35 -4.45
N ASN A 103 16.45 -14.55 -4.98
CA ASN A 103 17.19 -14.78 -6.22
C ASN A 103 16.30 -15.10 -7.44
N TYR A 104 15.03 -15.44 -7.23
CA TYR A 104 14.11 -15.90 -8.29
C TYR A 104 12.77 -15.19 -8.20
N ASN A 105 12.09 -14.95 -9.32
CA ASN A 105 10.70 -14.48 -9.26
C ASN A 105 9.80 -15.62 -8.78
N PHE A 106 8.72 -15.28 -8.07
CA PHE A 106 7.78 -16.28 -7.56
C PHE A 106 7.25 -17.16 -8.69
N GLY A 107 6.85 -16.53 -9.80
CA GLY A 107 6.30 -17.23 -10.95
C GLY A 107 7.28 -18.12 -11.71
N ASP A 108 8.59 -17.96 -11.53
CA ASP A 108 9.58 -18.86 -12.16
C ASP A 108 9.57 -20.24 -11.48
N LEU A 109 9.17 -20.29 -10.21
CA LEU A 109 9.23 -21.48 -9.37
C LEU A 109 7.84 -22.09 -9.10
N TYR A 110 6.81 -21.24 -9.01
CA TYR A 110 5.49 -21.59 -8.49
C TYR A 110 4.38 -21.28 -9.50
N THR A 111 3.29 -22.05 -9.40
CA THR A 111 2.07 -21.92 -10.21
C THR A 111 1.11 -20.88 -9.62
N TYR A 112 0.09 -20.49 -10.38
CA TYR A 112 -0.98 -19.66 -9.85
C TYR A 112 -1.76 -20.36 -8.73
N SER A 113 -1.93 -21.68 -8.80
CA SER A 113 -2.55 -22.46 -7.72
C SER A 113 -1.76 -22.36 -6.41
N ASP A 114 -0.43 -22.40 -6.47
CA ASP A 114 0.43 -22.20 -5.30
C ASP A 114 0.25 -20.80 -4.70
N TYR A 115 0.18 -19.78 -5.56
CA TYR A 115 -0.12 -18.41 -5.14
C TYR A 115 -1.48 -18.32 -4.44
N GLN A 116 -2.53 -18.92 -5.00
CA GLN A 116 -3.88 -18.89 -4.42
C GLN A 116 -3.91 -19.58 -3.05
N HIS A 117 -3.15 -20.66 -2.88
CA HIS A 117 -3.01 -21.32 -1.58
C HIS A 117 -2.38 -20.38 -0.53
N ILE A 118 -1.24 -19.76 -0.85
CA ILE A 118 -0.58 -18.79 0.03
C ILE A 118 -1.48 -17.56 0.28
N HIS A 119 -2.19 -17.08 -0.74
CA HIS A 119 -3.09 -15.94 -0.63
C HIS A 119 -4.25 -16.20 0.32
N LYS A 120 -4.81 -17.42 0.29
CA LYS A 120 -5.87 -17.85 1.21
C LYS A 120 -5.38 -17.88 2.67
N GLU A 121 -4.14 -18.29 2.90
CA GLU A 121 -3.55 -18.30 4.24
C GLU A 121 -3.15 -16.90 4.71
N ASN A 122 -2.46 -16.14 3.86
CA ASN A 122 -1.95 -14.83 4.18
C ASN A 122 -1.78 -13.97 2.90
N GLN A 123 -2.80 -13.20 2.57
CA GLN A 123 -2.82 -12.31 1.41
C GLN A 123 -1.68 -11.28 1.40
N TYR A 124 -1.22 -10.83 2.58
CA TYR A 124 -0.10 -9.89 2.68
C TYR A 124 1.18 -10.54 2.15
N VAL A 125 1.47 -11.77 2.59
CA VAL A 125 2.64 -12.54 2.14
C VAL A 125 2.55 -12.82 0.64
N ALA A 126 1.40 -13.32 0.16
CA ALA A 126 1.19 -13.62 -1.26
C ALA A 126 1.41 -12.40 -2.16
N TRP A 127 0.82 -11.25 -1.80
CA TRP A 127 1.03 -9.99 -2.52
C TRP A 127 2.51 -9.60 -2.54
N THR A 128 3.18 -9.70 -1.38
CA THR A 128 4.57 -9.25 -1.23
C THR A 128 5.56 -10.16 -1.96
N MET A 129 5.27 -11.46 -2.10
CA MET A 129 6.10 -12.38 -2.89
C MET A 129 6.16 -12.01 -4.37
N ILE A 130 5.04 -11.53 -4.92
CA ILE A 130 4.92 -11.13 -6.32
C ILE A 130 5.47 -9.72 -6.53
N HIS A 131 5.06 -8.76 -5.70
CA HIS A 131 5.30 -7.33 -5.93
C HIS A 131 6.54 -6.79 -5.21
N ARG A 132 7.06 -7.54 -4.23
CA ARG A 132 8.30 -7.27 -3.50
C ARG A 132 8.36 -5.85 -2.94
N ASN A 133 9.36 -5.09 -3.39
CA ASN A 133 9.69 -3.76 -2.91
C ASN A 133 9.00 -2.64 -3.72
N SER A 134 7.97 -3.00 -4.50
CA SER A 134 7.09 -2.06 -5.19
C SER A 134 6.27 -1.24 -4.21
N ILE A 135 5.89 -0.03 -4.63
CA ILE A 135 4.93 0.79 -3.88
C ILE A 135 3.59 0.06 -3.87
N ASN A 136 3.07 -0.22 -2.67
CA ASN A 136 1.78 -0.88 -2.50
C ASN A 136 0.62 0.05 -2.82
N HIS A 137 0.71 1.32 -2.42
CA HIS A 137 -0.22 2.37 -2.81
C HIS A 137 0.41 3.75 -2.61
N VAL A 138 -0.20 4.73 -3.26
CA VAL A 138 0.05 6.15 -3.05
C VAL A 138 -1.21 6.77 -2.45
N ALA A 139 -1.01 7.58 -1.42
CA ALA A 139 -2.06 8.31 -0.74
C ALA A 139 -2.01 9.80 -1.09
N LEU A 140 -3.10 10.30 -1.66
CA LEU A 140 -3.27 11.69 -2.07
C LEU A 140 -3.90 12.49 -0.95
N GLU A 141 -3.30 13.62 -0.59
CA GLU A 141 -3.84 14.53 0.40
C GLU A 141 -4.90 15.45 -0.24
N VAL A 142 -6.04 15.61 0.42
CA VAL A 142 -7.21 16.33 -0.12
C VAL A 142 -7.86 17.20 0.95
N ASP A 143 -8.45 18.33 0.55
CA ASP A 143 -9.05 19.29 1.49
C ASP A 143 -10.36 18.78 2.09
N ASN A 144 -11.23 18.20 1.25
CA ASN A 144 -12.53 17.68 1.64
C ASN A 144 -12.74 16.31 0.99
N ILE A 145 -12.39 15.26 1.74
CA ILE A 145 -12.42 13.88 1.26
C ILE A 145 -13.84 13.39 1.00
N GLU A 146 -14.82 13.79 1.81
CA GLU A 146 -16.22 13.38 1.66
C GLU A 146 -16.79 13.86 0.33
N LYS A 147 -16.63 15.15 0.03
CA LYS A 147 -17.06 15.76 -1.24
C LYS A 147 -16.37 15.12 -2.45
N LEU A 148 -15.06 14.83 -2.32
CA LEU A 148 -14.31 14.20 -3.40
C LEU A 148 -14.80 12.76 -3.65
N VAL A 149 -14.94 11.95 -2.60
CA VAL A 149 -15.40 10.56 -2.69
C VAL A 149 -16.82 10.49 -3.26
N GLU A 150 -17.72 11.38 -2.83
CA GLU A 150 -19.08 11.46 -3.38
C GLU A 150 -19.05 11.76 -4.89
N LYS A 151 -18.26 12.76 -5.30
CA LYS A 151 -18.09 13.11 -6.72
C LYS A 151 -17.49 11.96 -7.52
N MET A 152 -16.40 11.36 -7.04
CA MET A 152 -15.73 10.25 -7.70
C MET A 152 -16.65 9.01 -7.84
N SER A 153 -17.48 8.75 -6.84
CA SER A 153 -18.46 7.65 -6.89
C SER A 153 -19.49 7.89 -7.99
N LYS A 154 -20.00 9.13 -8.14
CA LYS A 154 -20.89 9.52 -9.26
C LYS A 154 -20.19 9.40 -10.62
N ASP A 155 -18.90 9.68 -10.66
CA ASP A 155 -18.05 9.59 -11.86
C ASP A 155 -17.57 8.13 -12.14
N GLY A 156 -18.07 7.14 -11.38
CA GLY A 156 -17.90 5.70 -11.64
C GLY A 156 -16.70 5.04 -10.98
N TYR A 157 -16.06 5.69 -10.00
CA TYR A 157 -15.01 5.07 -9.19
C TYR A 157 -15.59 4.19 -8.09
N THR A 158 -14.99 3.02 -7.88
CA THR A 158 -15.34 2.11 -6.78
C THR A 158 -14.35 2.24 -5.63
N PHE A 159 -14.87 2.33 -4.42
CA PHE A 159 -14.09 2.40 -3.19
C PHE A 159 -14.20 1.12 -2.37
N ASN A 160 -13.19 0.84 -1.55
CA ASN A 160 -13.32 -0.19 -0.53
C ASN A 160 -14.24 0.29 0.58
N THR A 161 -14.95 -0.65 1.17
CA THR A 161 -15.82 -0.40 2.31
C THR A 161 -15.42 -1.28 3.48
N SER A 162 -15.43 -0.73 4.69
CA SER A 162 -15.33 -1.49 5.94
C SER A 162 -16.62 -1.27 6.71
N ASN A 163 -17.31 -2.33 7.11
CA ASN A 163 -18.62 -2.24 7.76
C ASN A 163 -19.62 -1.37 6.96
N ASN A 164 -19.60 -1.50 5.63
CA ASN A 164 -20.39 -0.71 4.67
C ASN A 164 -20.06 0.79 4.61
N GLU A 165 -18.98 1.25 5.25
CA GLU A 165 -18.52 2.64 5.18
C GLU A 165 -17.31 2.79 4.26
N ILE A 166 -17.32 3.81 3.38
CA ILE A 166 -16.18 4.15 2.53
C ILE A 166 -15.10 4.91 3.32
N LEU A 167 -15.53 5.86 4.16
CA LEU A 167 -14.62 6.70 4.94
C LEU A 167 -14.19 5.98 6.23
N ASN A 168 -12.89 6.00 6.47
CA ASN A 168 -12.27 5.47 7.68
C ASN A 168 -11.80 6.66 8.53
N VAL A 169 -12.47 6.86 9.66
CA VAL A 169 -12.21 7.99 10.55
C VAL A 169 -11.48 7.48 11.79
N SER A 170 -10.35 8.08 12.12
CA SER A 170 -9.63 7.80 13.35
C SER A 170 -10.45 8.15 14.59
N SER A 171 -10.12 7.56 15.75
CA SER A 171 -10.82 7.82 17.01
C SER A 171 -10.80 9.30 17.43
N ASP A 172 -9.70 10.00 17.14
CA ASP A 172 -9.55 11.45 17.36
C ASP A 172 -10.28 12.31 16.33
N LYS A 173 -10.87 11.70 15.29
CA LYS A 173 -11.56 12.33 14.16
C LYS A 173 -10.70 13.27 13.32
N LYS A 174 -9.37 13.20 13.46
CA LYS A 174 -8.44 14.10 12.75
C LYS A 174 -7.72 13.47 11.56
N LEU A 175 -7.95 12.18 11.31
CA LEU A 175 -7.44 11.45 10.15
C LEU A 175 -8.59 10.71 9.49
N ILE A 176 -8.92 11.12 8.27
CA ILE A 176 -9.99 10.54 7.46
C ILE A 176 -9.37 9.97 6.20
N GLN A 177 -9.67 8.71 5.90
CA GLN A 177 -9.04 7.96 4.82
C GLN A 177 -10.07 7.20 4.00
N ALA A 178 -9.86 7.11 2.69
CA ALA A 178 -10.65 6.27 1.78
C ALA A 178 -9.74 5.71 0.70
N SER A 179 -10.04 4.52 0.17
CA SER A 179 -9.23 3.93 -0.90
C SER A 179 -10.08 3.39 -2.03
N THR A 180 -9.60 3.54 -3.27
CA THR A 180 -10.19 2.85 -4.41
C THR A 180 -10.02 1.34 -4.25
N THR A 181 -10.87 0.53 -4.87
CA THR A 181 -10.57 -0.91 -5.02
C THR A 181 -9.23 -1.11 -5.73
N SER A 182 -8.51 -2.18 -5.39
CA SER A 182 -7.24 -2.48 -6.06
C SER A 182 -7.43 -2.80 -7.54
N CYS A 183 -6.49 -2.34 -8.37
CA CYS A 183 -6.37 -2.78 -9.74
C CYS A 183 -5.65 -4.13 -9.82
N GLN A 184 -5.88 -4.82 -10.93
CA GLN A 184 -5.25 -6.10 -11.23
C GLN A 184 -3.97 -5.89 -12.07
N PHE A 185 -3.04 -6.82 -11.93
CA PHE A 185 -1.81 -6.91 -12.71
C PHE A 185 -1.65 -8.31 -13.28
N LYS A 186 -1.28 -8.39 -14.56
CA LYS A 186 -1.05 -9.67 -15.23
C LYS A 186 0.36 -10.17 -14.91
N TYR A 187 0.46 -11.15 -14.03
CA TYR A 187 1.73 -11.75 -13.59
C TYR A 187 1.97 -13.08 -14.29
N TYR A 188 3.23 -13.37 -14.62
CA TYR A 188 3.63 -14.63 -15.23
C TYR A 188 4.01 -15.63 -14.14
N PHE A 189 3.27 -16.73 -14.06
CA PHE A 189 3.53 -17.90 -13.23
C PHE A 189 4.08 -19.04 -14.08
N LYS A 190 4.51 -20.13 -13.41
CA LYS A 190 5.09 -21.31 -14.07
C LYS A 190 4.12 -21.98 -15.05
N ASP A 191 2.82 -21.81 -14.80
CA ASP A 191 1.70 -22.32 -15.58
C ASP A 191 1.05 -21.27 -16.51
N GLY A 192 1.58 -20.04 -16.57
CA GLY A 192 1.16 -19.01 -17.51
C GLY A 192 0.82 -17.67 -16.88
N TYR A 193 0.15 -16.79 -17.63
CA TYR A 193 -0.23 -15.47 -17.14
C TYR A 193 -1.57 -15.48 -16.41
N HIS A 194 -1.60 -14.93 -15.19
CA HIS A 194 -2.80 -14.77 -14.39
C HIS A 194 -2.92 -13.35 -13.82
N ASP A 195 -4.16 -12.90 -13.60
CA ASP A 195 -4.42 -11.63 -12.95
C ASP A 195 -4.31 -11.76 -11.42
N VAL A 196 -3.59 -10.82 -10.81
CA VAL A 196 -3.41 -10.72 -9.36
C VAL A 196 -3.60 -9.29 -8.86
N PRO A 197 -4.05 -9.09 -7.61
CA PRO A 197 -4.13 -7.76 -7.00
C PRO A 197 -2.80 -7.03 -7.04
N TYR A 198 -2.82 -5.76 -7.42
CA TYR A 198 -1.62 -4.94 -7.53
C TYR A 198 -1.65 -3.75 -6.59
N THR A 199 -2.31 -2.67 -6.96
CA THR A 199 -2.24 -1.42 -6.18
C THR A 199 -3.56 -0.67 -6.23
N PHE A 200 -3.68 0.35 -5.39
CA PHE A 200 -4.83 1.23 -5.30
C PHE A 200 -4.35 2.66 -5.04
N VAL A 201 -5.29 3.60 -5.10
CA VAL A 201 -5.06 4.99 -4.68
C VAL A 201 -5.83 5.22 -3.40
N GLU A 202 -5.15 5.77 -2.41
CA GLU A 202 -5.75 6.22 -1.17
C GLU A 202 -5.92 7.74 -1.20
N PHE A 203 -6.92 8.24 -0.48
CA PHE A 203 -7.18 9.64 -0.23
C PHE A 203 -7.13 9.87 1.27
N VAL A 204 -6.50 10.96 1.69
CA VAL A 204 -6.27 11.29 3.09
C VAL A 204 -6.63 12.75 3.32
N GLN A 205 -7.39 13.00 4.39
CA GLN A 205 -7.59 14.33 4.93
C GLN A 205 -7.08 14.36 6.37
N ARG A 206 -6.24 15.35 6.68
CA ARG A 206 -5.69 15.60 8.01
C ARG A 206 -6.26 16.90 8.56
N ILE A 207 -6.79 16.85 9.78
CA ILE A 207 -7.35 18.02 10.48
C ILE A 207 -6.33 18.49 11.51
N ASP A 208 -6.17 19.82 11.64
CA ASP A 208 -5.26 20.48 12.58
C ASP A 208 -3.80 19.99 12.52
N GLY A 209 -3.31 19.63 11.33
CA GLY A 209 -1.94 19.16 11.15
C GLY A 209 -1.65 17.80 11.80
N ARG A 210 -2.66 16.95 11.98
CA ARG A 210 -2.51 15.61 12.56
C ARG A 210 -1.45 14.78 11.83
N GLU A 211 -0.32 14.52 12.49
CA GLU A 211 0.77 13.68 11.99
C GLU A 211 0.56 12.20 12.31
N GLY A 212 1.22 11.27 11.61
CA GLY A 212 1.17 9.83 11.90
C GLY A 212 -0.04 9.10 11.32
N PHE A 213 -0.30 7.90 11.82
CA PHE A 213 -1.37 7.01 11.33
C PHE A 213 -2.31 6.60 12.46
N ALA A 214 -3.40 5.91 12.12
CA ALA A 214 -4.30 5.27 13.07
C ALA A 214 -4.34 3.76 12.75
N GLU A 215 -4.01 2.92 13.74
CA GLU A 215 -3.96 1.46 13.55
C GLU A 215 -5.30 0.90 13.04
N SER A 216 -6.41 1.39 13.58
CA SER A 216 -7.76 1.02 13.15
C SER A 216 -8.03 1.29 11.68
N ASN A 217 -7.53 2.42 11.16
CA ASN A 217 -7.69 2.77 9.75
C ASN A 217 -6.75 1.94 8.89
N ALA A 218 -5.47 1.84 9.29
CA ALA A 218 -4.47 1.08 8.58
C ALA A 218 -4.86 -0.41 8.44
N ASN A 219 -5.45 -1.00 9.48
CA ASN A 219 -5.92 -2.39 9.44
C ASN A 219 -6.94 -2.60 8.32
N LYS A 220 -7.89 -1.66 8.16
CA LYS A 220 -8.87 -1.71 7.07
C LYS A 220 -8.23 -1.58 5.70
N ILE A 221 -7.25 -0.68 5.55
CA ILE A 221 -6.51 -0.47 4.29
C ILE A 221 -5.70 -1.72 3.88
N MET A 222 -5.16 -2.49 4.84
CA MET A 222 -4.43 -3.74 4.57
C MET A 222 -5.27 -4.78 3.79
N HIS A 223 -6.60 -4.74 3.92
CA HIS A 223 -7.52 -5.63 3.21
C HIS A 223 -7.82 -5.22 1.76
N THR A 224 -7.34 -4.07 1.29
CA THR A 224 -7.64 -3.56 -0.07
C THR A 224 -7.14 -4.47 -1.20
N THR A 225 -6.15 -5.32 -0.93
CA THR A 225 -5.58 -6.27 -1.90
C THR A 225 -6.08 -7.70 -1.75
N LYS A 226 -7.19 -7.93 -1.03
CA LYS A 226 -7.68 -9.27 -0.65
C LYS A 226 -8.47 -10.00 -1.74
N LYS A 227 -8.77 -9.37 -2.88
CA LYS A 227 -9.73 -9.88 -3.87
C LYS A 227 -9.11 -10.74 -4.95
#